data_AF-J7J1H6-F1
#
_entry.id   AF-J7J1H6-F1
#
_cell.length_a   1.000
_cell.length_b   1.000
_cell.length_c   1.000
_cell.angle_alpha   90.00
_cell.angle_beta   90.00
_cell.angle_gamma   90.00
#
_symmetry.space_group_name_H-M   'P 1'
#
loop_
_entity.id
_entity.type
_entity.pdbx_description
1 polymer ?
#
loop_
_entity_poly.entity_id
_entity_poly.type
_entity_poly.pdbx_seq_one_letter_code
_entity_poly.pdbx_strand_id
1 'polypeptide(L)'
;MSSEELHRLINLDTIETMFILATFILLTAIVQKLKPTFSLSYNKNSKPSYLKAKMIAKLVASASIYLGGLYYYYFIDLSERSWLSMWALPISFIMYNTYIWVFTNISKRRDRCKNL
;
A
#
# COMPACT_ATOMS: atom_id res chain seq x y z
N MET A 1 -5.69 19.67 27.39
CA MET A 1 -5.91 18.37 26.75
C MET A 1 -5.28 17.32 27.65
N SER A 2 -6.03 16.30 28.04
CA SER A 2 -5.49 15.20 28.85
C SER A 2 -4.50 14.35 28.03
N SER A 3 -3.68 13.54 28.69
CA SER A 3 -2.78 12.61 28.00
C SER A 3 -3.55 11.61 27.13
N GLU A 4 -4.71 11.15 27.60
CA GLU A 4 -5.61 10.24 26.88
C GLU A 4 -6.19 10.90 25.62
N GLU A 5 -6.64 12.16 25.73
CA GLU A 5 -7.13 12.93 24.58
C GLU A 5 -6.03 13.13 23.53
N LEU A 6 -4.79 13.40 23.97
CA LEU A 6 -3.64 13.53 23.08
C LEU A 6 -3.32 12.22 22.34
N HIS A 7 -3.29 11.10 23.06
CA HIS A 7 -3.04 9.78 22.46
C HIS A 7 -4.13 9.41 21.46
N ARG A 8 -5.39 9.67 21.82
CA ARG A 8 -6.53 9.42 20.94
C ARG A 8 -6.46 10.25 19.66
N LEU A 9 -6.10 11.52 19.76
CA LEU A 9 -5.95 12.39 18.60
C LEU A 9 -4.82 11.92 17.67
N ILE A 10 -3.64 11.58 18.24
CA ILE A 10 -2.51 11.07 17.46
C ILE A 10 -2.84 9.74 16.76
N ASN A 11 -3.48 8.81 17.47
CA ASN A 11 -3.85 7.52 16.90
C ASN A 11 -4.90 7.67 15.78
N LEU A 12 -5.89 8.56 15.95
CA LEU A 12 -6.88 8.87 14.92
C LEU A 12 -6.25 9.52 13.67
N ASP A 13 -5.36 10.49 13.86
CA ASP A 13 -4.63 11.15 12.77
C ASP A 13 -3.76 10.15 11.99
N THR A 14 -3.15 9.19 12.70
CA THR A 14 -2.40 8.10 12.06
C THR A 14 -3.32 7.21 11.21
N ILE A 15 -4.48 6.81 11.75
CA ILE A 15 -5.47 5.99 11.03
C ILE A 15 -5.98 6.73 9.79
N GLU A 16 -6.30 8.02 9.93
CA GLU A 16 -6.71 8.88 8.81
C GLU A 16 -5.63 8.89 7.73
N THR A 17 -4.37 9.11 8.12
CA THR A 17 -3.23 9.11 7.19
C THR A 17 -3.08 7.76 6.48
N MET A 18 -3.29 6.63 7.17
CA MET A 18 -3.28 5.30 6.53
C MET A 18 -4.36 5.19 5.45
N PHE A 19 -5.58 5.66 5.73
CA PHE A 19 -6.66 5.64 4.74
C PHE A 19 -6.39 6.55 3.55
N ILE A 20 -5.84 7.75 3.77
CA ILE A 20 -5.42 8.66 2.70
C ILE A 20 -4.36 7.99 1.82
N LEU A 21 -3.33 7.37 2.43
CA LEU A 21 -2.27 6.67 1.71
C LEU A 21 -2.82 5.49 0.90
N ALA A 22 -3.68 4.66 1.50
CA ALA A 22 -4.31 3.54 0.83
C ALA A 22 -5.14 4.00 -0.38
N THR A 23 -5.90 5.08 -0.22
CA THR A 23 -6.69 5.72 -1.28
C THR A 23 -5.80 6.21 -2.41
N PHE A 24 -4.71 6.91 -2.07
CA PHE A 24 -3.75 7.40 -3.07
C PHE A 24 -3.16 6.24 -3.88
N ILE A 25 -2.71 5.17 -3.23
CA ILE A 25 -2.18 3.99 -3.91
C ILE A 25 -3.24 3.37 -4.84
N LEU A 26 -4.49 3.25 -4.39
CA LEU A 26 -5.61 2.75 -5.20
C LEU A 26 -5.82 3.60 -6.45
N LEU A 27 -5.87 4.93 -6.30
CA LEU A 27 -6.01 5.86 -7.42
C LEU A 27 -4.86 5.69 -8.42
N THR A 28 -3.62 5.56 -7.96
CA THR A 28 -2.49 5.30 -8.88
C THR A 28 -2.57 3.94 -9.58
N ALA A 29 -3.29 2.96 -9.02
CA ALA A 29 -3.55 1.67 -9.68
C ALA A 29 -4.62 1.83 -10.76
N ILE A 30 -5.70 2.56 -10.48
CA ILE A 30 -6.79 2.86 -11.42
C ILE A 30 -6.27 3.69 -12.59
N VAL A 31 -5.52 4.76 -12.32
CA VAL A 31 -4.89 5.59 -13.36
C VAL A 31 -3.97 4.75 -14.25
N GLN A 32 -3.19 3.83 -13.67
CA GLN A 32 -2.34 2.93 -14.45
C GLN A 32 -3.15 1.95 -15.32
N LYS A 33 -4.34 1.54 -14.90
CA LYS A 33 -5.26 0.72 -15.72
C LYS A 33 -5.78 1.51 -16.92
N LEU A 34 -6.13 2.78 -16.73
CA LEU A 34 -6.68 3.65 -17.77
C LEU A 34 -5.59 4.12 -18.76
N LYS A 35 -4.42 4.51 -18.24
CA LYS A 35 -3.27 4.98 -19.03
C LYS A 35 -1.98 4.34 -18.50
N PRO A 36 -1.53 3.21 -19.08
CA PRO A 36 -0.34 2.50 -18.61
C PRO A 36 0.96 3.33 -18.66
N THR A 37 1.01 4.33 -19.55
CA THR A 37 2.12 5.28 -19.70
C THR A 37 2.36 6.15 -18.47
N PHE A 38 1.33 6.37 -17.64
CA PHE A 38 1.46 7.11 -16.37
C PHE A 38 2.15 6.31 -15.26
N SER A 39 2.47 5.03 -15.49
CA SER A 39 3.32 4.33 -14.55
C SER A 39 4.74 4.91 -14.60
N LEU A 40 5.25 5.39 -13.47
CA LEU A 40 6.64 5.89 -13.34
C LEU A 40 7.72 4.91 -13.86
N SER A 41 7.40 3.61 -13.97
CA SER A 41 8.32 2.60 -14.50
C SER A 41 7.99 2.16 -15.92
N TYR A 42 7.06 2.81 -16.62
CA TYR A 42 6.68 2.45 -17.99
C TYR A 42 7.90 2.52 -18.92
N ASN A 43 8.69 3.59 -18.80
CA ASN A 43 9.94 3.74 -19.55
C ASN A 43 11.02 2.71 -19.19
N LYS A 44 10.95 2.10 -17.98
CA LYS A 44 11.89 1.06 -17.55
C LYS A 44 11.48 -0.33 -18.02
N ASN A 45 10.17 -0.62 -18.04
CA ASN A 45 9.64 -1.91 -18.48
C ASN A 45 8.18 -1.74 -18.92
N SER A 46 7.98 -1.69 -20.23
CA SER A 46 6.68 -1.53 -20.89
C SER A 46 5.94 -2.85 -21.13
N LYS A 47 6.51 -3.99 -20.71
CA LYS A 47 5.88 -5.30 -20.93
C LYS A 47 4.49 -5.34 -20.28
N PRO A 48 3.43 -5.72 -21.02
CA PRO A 48 2.07 -5.75 -20.47
C PRO A 48 1.93 -6.62 -19.21
N SER A 49 2.66 -7.74 -19.15
CA SER A 49 2.72 -8.64 -18.01
C SER A 49 3.26 -7.95 -16.74
N TYR A 50 4.36 -7.20 -16.88
CA TYR A 50 4.98 -6.44 -15.81
C TYR A 50 4.07 -5.31 -15.31
N LEU A 51 3.44 -4.58 -16.24
CA LEU A 51 2.49 -3.51 -15.90
C LEU A 51 1.26 -4.06 -15.17
N LYS A 52 0.73 -5.20 -15.61
CA LYS A 52 -0.38 -5.91 -14.94
C LYS A 52 0.03 -6.35 -13.53
N ALA A 53 1.20 -6.97 -13.37
CA ALA A 53 1.69 -7.42 -12.06
C ALA A 53 1.89 -6.24 -11.09
N LYS A 54 2.45 -5.12 -11.57
CA LYS A 54 2.63 -3.91 -10.76
C LYS A 54 1.29 -3.29 -10.36
N MET A 55 0.29 -3.29 -11.25
CA MET A 55 -1.06 -2.84 -10.92
C MET A 55 -1.69 -3.72 -9.83
N ILE A 56 -1.59 -5.04 -9.95
CA ILE A 56 -2.08 -5.98 -8.93
C ILE A 56 -1.39 -5.73 -7.58
N ALA A 57 -0.07 -5.52 -7.58
CA ALA A 57 0.67 -5.19 -6.37
C ALA A 57 0.16 -3.93 -5.68
N LYS A 58 -0.14 -2.87 -6.44
CA LYS A 58 -0.74 -1.65 -5.88
C LYS A 58 -2.12 -1.90 -5.27
N LEU A 59 -2.95 -2.70 -5.93
CA LEU A 59 -4.28 -3.06 -5.41
C LEU A 59 -4.17 -3.85 -4.10
N VAL A 60 -3.30 -4.87 -4.06
CA VAL A 60 -3.07 -5.68 -2.86
C VAL A 60 -2.49 -4.83 -1.73
N ALA A 61 -1.53 -3.95 -2.03
CA ALA A 61 -0.95 -3.04 -1.04
C ALA A 61 -2.01 -2.09 -0.47
N SER A 62 -2.81 -1.44 -1.32
CA SER A 62 -3.90 -0.56 -0.89
C SER A 62 -4.90 -1.30 -0.01
N ALA A 63 -5.37 -2.48 -0.43
CA ALA A 63 -6.30 -3.29 0.34
C ALA A 63 -5.72 -3.69 1.71
N SER A 64 -4.45 -4.07 1.75
CA SER A 64 -3.77 -4.43 3.01
C SER A 64 -3.66 -3.25 3.97
N ILE A 65 -3.37 -2.04 3.45
CA ILE A 65 -3.31 -0.82 4.28
C ILE A 65 -4.71 -0.44 4.77
N TYR A 66 -5.76 -0.56 3.93
CA TYR A 66 -7.15 -0.35 4.36
C TYR A 66 -7.54 -1.30 5.50
N LEU A 67 -7.28 -2.59 5.34
CA LEU A 67 -7.56 -3.60 6.38
C LEU A 67 -6.75 -3.31 7.65
N GLY A 68 -5.50 -2.86 7.51
CA GLY A 68 -4.68 -2.39 8.62
C GLY A 68 -5.34 -1.22 9.35
N GLY A 69 -5.72 -0.16 8.64
CA GLY A 69 -6.39 1.02 9.22
C GLY A 69 -7.72 0.67 9.92
N LEU A 70 -8.52 -0.21 9.32
CA LEU A 70 -9.74 -0.73 9.95
C LEU A 70 -9.43 -1.52 11.22
N TYR A 71 -8.39 -2.36 11.19
CA TYR A 71 -7.97 -3.10 12.38
C TYR A 71 -7.56 -2.16 13.52
N TYR A 72 -6.78 -1.12 13.23
CA TYR A 72 -6.41 -0.10 14.21
C TYR A 72 -7.62 0.60 14.81
N TYR A 73 -8.57 0.98 13.97
CA TYR A 73 -9.73 1.75 14.40
C TYR A 73 -10.67 0.95 15.30
N TYR A 74 -10.90 -0.34 14.99
CA TYR A 74 -11.91 -1.14 15.70
C TYR A 74 -11.36 -1.98 16.85
N PHE A 75 -10.08 -2.37 16.82
CA PHE A 75 -9.55 -3.39 17.74
C PHE A 75 -8.43 -2.91 18.66
N ILE A 76 -7.92 -1.69 18.49
CA ILE A 76 -6.86 -1.14 19.35
C ILE A 76 -7.44 -0.04 20.25
N ASP A 77 -7.03 -0.04 21.52
CA ASP A 77 -7.35 1.06 22.42
C ASP A 77 -6.63 2.34 21.96
N LEU A 78 -7.43 3.33 21.58
CA LEU A 78 -6.93 4.61 21.08
C LEU A 78 -6.45 5.52 22.20
N SER A 79 -6.78 5.23 23.45
CA SER A 79 -6.45 6.04 24.63
C SER A 79 -4.99 5.84 25.08
N GLU A 80 -4.38 4.74 24.66
CA GLU A 80 -2.99 4.40 24.94
C GLU A 80 -2.07 4.71 23.75
N ARG A 81 -0.79 4.96 24.05
CA ARG A 81 0.23 5.12 23.02
C ARG A 81 0.51 3.77 22.36
N SER A 82 -0.09 3.54 21.20
CA SER A 82 0.18 2.34 20.42
C SER A 82 1.54 2.43 19.73
N TRP A 83 2.46 1.48 19.99
CA TRP A 83 3.73 1.40 19.25
C TRP A 83 3.49 1.33 17.74
N LEU A 84 2.39 0.68 17.36
CA LEU A 84 2.00 0.51 15.98
C LEU A 84 1.58 1.83 15.31
N SER A 85 1.07 2.83 16.03
CA SER A 85 0.77 4.12 15.40
C SER A 85 2.06 4.85 14.97
N MET A 86 3.17 4.64 15.68
CA MET A 86 4.48 5.16 15.26
C MET A 86 5.04 4.43 14.03
N TRP A 87 4.75 3.14 13.88
CA TRP A 87 5.32 2.29 12.83
C TRP A 87 4.38 2.03 11.64
N ALA A 88 3.09 2.38 11.74
CA ALA A 88 2.09 2.06 10.73
C ALA A 88 2.45 2.62 9.34
N LEU A 89 2.96 3.86 9.28
CA LEU A 89 3.37 4.48 8.03
C LEU A 89 4.64 3.84 7.43
N PRO A 90 5.75 3.68 8.18
CA PRO A 90 6.91 2.91 7.70
C PRO A 90 6.55 1.50 7.22
N ILE A 91 5.72 0.77 7.99
CA ILE A 91 5.29 -0.58 7.64
C ILE A 91 4.48 -0.57 6.34
N SER A 92 3.54 0.37 6.19
CA SER A 92 2.74 0.53 4.96
C SER A 92 3.62 0.77 3.74
N PHE A 93 4.66 1.60 3.88
CA PHE A 93 5.62 1.87 2.81
C PHE A 93 6.46 0.62 2.46
N ILE A 94 6.95 -0.11 3.46
CA ILE A 94 7.70 -1.36 3.25
C ILE A 94 6.81 -2.40 2.56
N MET A 95 5.58 -2.58 3.03
CA MET A 95 4.62 -3.51 2.43
C MET A 95 4.36 -3.18 0.96
N TYR A 96 4.11 -1.92 0.64
CA TYR A 96 3.90 -1.47 -0.74
C TYR A 96 5.06 -1.85 -1.67
N ASN A 97 6.30 -1.57 -1.26
CA ASN A 97 7.48 -1.89 -2.07
C ASN A 97 7.71 -3.39 -2.19
N THR A 98 7.53 -4.14 -1.10
CA THR A 98 7.62 -5.61 -1.09
C THR A 98 6.62 -6.23 -2.04
N TYR A 99 5.35 -5.81 -2.02
CA TYR A 99 4.36 -6.32 -2.97
C TYR A 99 4.75 -6.05 -4.42
N ILE A 100 5.20 -4.83 -4.75
CA ILE A 100 5.66 -4.52 -6.11
C ILE A 100 6.81 -5.45 -6.52
N TRP A 101 7.78 -5.66 -5.64
CA TRP A 101 8.92 -6.53 -5.91
C TRP A 101 8.49 -7.99 -6.13
N VAL A 102 7.67 -8.55 -5.24
CA VAL A 102 7.19 -9.95 -5.32
C VAL A 102 6.43 -10.18 -6.61
N PHE A 103 5.39 -9.40 -6.89
CA PHE A 103 4.53 -9.61 -8.07
C PHE A 103 5.29 -9.41 -9.38
N THR A 104 6.17 -8.41 -9.45
CA THR A 104 6.96 -8.18 -10.66
C THR A 104 7.98 -9.30 -10.92
N ASN A 105 8.60 -9.87 -9.87
CA ASN A 105 9.50 -11.01 -10.01
C ASN A 105 8.77 -12.29 -10.40
N ILE A 106 7.59 -12.55 -9.85
CA ILE A 106 6.74 -13.68 -10.27
C ILE A 106 6.41 -13.55 -11.77
N SER A 107 6.01 -12.35 -12.22
CA SER A 107 5.75 -12.12 -13.65
C SER A 107 6.98 -12.34 -14.52
N LYS A 108 8.15 -11.83 -14.11
CA LYS A 108 9.41 -12.05 -14.84
C LYS A 108 9.78 -13.53 -14.94
N ARG A 109 9.57 -14.31 -13.87
CA ARG A 109 9.80 -15.77 -13.88
C ARG A 109 8.85 -16.47 -14.85
N ARG A 110 7.54 -16.16 -14.77
CA ARG A 110 6.53 -16.74 -15.67
C ARG A 110 6.84 -16.45 -17.15
N ASP A 111 7.23 -15.22 -17.47
CA ASP A 111 7.50 -14.85 -18.86
C ASP A 111 8.77 -15.54 -19.41
N ARG A 112 9.76 -15.86 -18.55
CA ARG A 112 10.92 -16.68 -18.95
C ARG A 112 10.53 -18.13 -19.24
N CYS A 113 9.66 -18.73 -18.43
CA CYS A 113 9.20 -20.10 -18.64
C CYS A 113 8.31 -20.27 -19.88
N LYS A 114 7.69 -19.21 -20.39
CA LYS A 114 6.87 -19.26 -21.62
C LYS A 114 7.67 -19.14 -22.92
N ASN A 115 8.92 -18.70 -22.83
CA ASN A 115 9.82 -18.50 -23.97
C ASN A 115 10.88 -19.63 -24.08
N LEU A 116 10.75 -20.66 -23.24
CA LEU A 116 11.47 -21.93 -23.31
C LEU A 116 10.50 -22.98 -23.86
#